data_AF-A0A2A2F228-F1
#
_entry.id   AF-A0A2A2F228-F1
#
_cell.length_a   1.000
_cell.length_b   1.000
_cell.length_c   1.000
_cell.angle_alpha   90.00
_cell.angle_beta   90.00
_cell.angle_gamma   90.00
#
_symmetry.space_group_name_H-M   'P 1'
#
loop_
_entity.id
_entity.type
_entity.pdbx_description
1 polymer ?
#
loop_
_entity_poly.entity_id
_entity_poly.type
_entity_poly.pdbx_seq_one_letter_code
_entity_poly.pdbx_strand_id
1 'polypeptide(L)'
;MLDDKLKTRLSKDRPMTTVTLRVPVDVVESLKAIAPLKGFQGYQTLLKAYVSEGLRRDEAQFLDDGVQRLVAALRAQGVSSDVIEKAVYEMDRTH
;
A
#
# COMPACT_ATOMS: atom_id res chain seq x y z
N MET A 1 -2.49 -15.58 6.51
CA MET A 1 -2.29 -15.84 5.06
C MET A 1 -1.83 -14.55 4.41
N LEU A 2 -0.84 -14.58 3.52
CA LEU A 2 -0.39 -13.38 2.80
C LEU A 2 -1.57 -12.85 1.95
N ASP A 3 -2.00 -11.63 2.24
CA ASP A 3 -3.05 -10.88 1.52
C ASP A 3 -2.94 -11.09 0.01
N ASP A 4 -4.03 -11.50 -0.63
CA ASP A 4 -4.04 -11.75 -2.08
C ASP A 4 -3.68 -10.47 -2.87
N LYS A 5 -3.93 -9.28 -2.31
CA LYS A 5 -3.46 -7.98 -2.81
C LYS A 5 -1.93 -7.87 -2.89
N LEU A 6 -1.20 -8.46 -1.93
CA LEU A 6 0.28 -8.48 -1.95
C LEU A 6 0.79 -9.42 -3.05
N LYS A 7 0.15 -10.58 -3.23
CA LYS A 7 0.52 -11.56 -4.28
C LYS A 7 0.36 -10.99 -5.69
N THR A 8 -0.71 -10.24 -5.95
CA THR A 8 -0.92 -9.58 -7.26
C THR A 8 0.17 -8.53 -7.55
N ARG A 9 0.71 -7.87 -6.52
CA ARG A 9 1.78 -6.85 -6.67
C ARG A 9 3.15 -7.44 -6.98
N LEU A 10 3.37 -8.70 -6.63
CA LEU A 10 4.59 -9.48 -6.84
C LEU A 10 4.62 -10.21 -8.20
N SER A 11 3.54 -10.18 -8.99
CA SER A 11 3.54 -10.80 -10.32
C SER A 11 4.42 -10.02 -11.29
N LYS A 12 5.31 -10.74 -12.01
CA LYS A 12 6.25 -10.13 -12.96
C LYS A 12 5.55 -9.57 -14.20
N ASP A 13 4.50 -10.22 -14.68
CA ASP A 13 3.77 -9.86 -15.90
C ASP A 13 2.50 -9.04 -15.62
N ARG A 14 2.57 -8.09 -14.69
CA ARG A 14 1.43 -7.21 -14.42
C ARG A 14 1.21 -6.23 -15.58
N PRO A 15 -0.05 -6.00 -16.01
CA PRO A 15 -0.35 -5.01 -17.02
C PRO A 15 0.12 -3.63 -16.55
N MET A 16 0.81 -2.90 -17.43
CA MET A 16 1.26 -1.54 -17.18
C MET A 16 0.47 -0.56 -18.03
N THR A 17 0.17 0.60 -17.46
CA THR A 17 -0.48 1.72 -18.16
C THR A 17 0.44 2.93 -18.12
N THR A 18 0.57 3.62 -19.26
CA THR A 18 1.30 4.88 -19.35
C THR A 18 0.43 6.01 -18.82
N VAL A 19 0.96 6.79 -17.87
CA VAL A 19 0.30 7.98 -17.32
C VAL A 19 1.12 9.21 -17.67
N THR A 20 0.48 10.19 -18.30
CA THR A 20 1.09 11.49 -18.63
C THR A 20 0.60 12.54 -17.64
N LEU A 21 1.53 13.21 -16.97
CA LEU A 21 1.26 14.24 -15.96
C LEU A 21 2.03 15.51 -16.29
N ARG A 22 1.41 16.69 -16.10
CA ARG A 22 2.13 17.97 -16.11
C ARG A 22 2.71 18.23 -14.72
N VAL A 23 4.01 18.51 -14.65
CA VAL A 23 4.73 18.79 -13.42
C VAL A 23 5.48 20.12 -13.58
N PRO A 24 5.45 21.02 -12.59
CA PRO A 24 6.23 22.25 -12.62
C PRO A 24 7.73 22.00 -12.84
N VAL A 25 8.41 22.93 -13.51
CA VAL A 25 9.82 22.76 -13.90
C VAL A 25 10.72 22.68 -12.67
N ASP A 26 10.50 23.54 -11.69
CA ASP A 26 11.21 23.60 -10.41
C ASP A 26 11.10 22.30 -9.60
N VAL A 27 9.95 21.62 -9.69
CA VAL A 27 9.75 20.31 -9.06
C VAL A 27 10.59 19.25 -9.75
N VAL A 28 10.65 19.26 -11.10
CA VAL A 28 11.50 18.32 -11.86
C VAL A 28 12.98 18.55 -11.57
N GLU A 29 13.41 19.81 -11.45
CA GLU A 29 14.78 20.16 -11.06
C GLU A 29 15.12 19.66 -9.66
N SER A 30 14.22 19.87 -8.70
CA SER A 30 14.36 19.35 -7.34
C SER A 30 14.48 17.82 -7.32
N LEU A 31 13.64 17.11 -8.09
CA LEU A 31 13.72 15.65 -8.19
C LEU A 31 15.05 15.18 -8.79
N LYS A 32 15.60 15.90 -9.79
CA LYS A 32 16.91 15.61 -10.36
C LYS A 32 18.04 15.79 -9.35
N ALA A 33 17.97 16.85 -8.52
CA ALA A 33 18.96 17.09 -7.47
C ALA A 33 18.90 16.04 -6.35
N ILE A 34 17.70 15.61 -5.94
CA ILE A 34 17.49 14.68 -4.82
C ILE A 34 17.77 13.22 -5.22
N ALA A 35 17.46 12.82 -6.45
CA ALA A 35 17.64 11.43 -6.92
C ALA A 35 19.02 10.83 -6.59
N PRO A 36 20.16 11.45 -6.96
CA PRO A 36 21.47 10.89 -6.65
C PRO A 36 21.75 10.86 -5.15
N LEU A 37 21.29 11.86 -4.38
CA LEU A 37 21.46 11.91 -2.93
C LEU A 37 20.75 10.76 -2.22
N LYS A 38 19.65 10.27 -2.80
CA LYS A 38 18.91 9.10 -2.31
C LYS A 38 19.34 7.78 -2.98
N GLY A 39 20.43 7.78 -3.76
CA GLY A 39 20.96 6.58 -4.42
C GLY A 39 20.17 6.11 -5.65
N PHE A 40 19.28 6.94 -6.19
CA PHE A 40 18.55 6.63 -7.42
C PHE A 40 19.33 7.05 -8.65
N GLN A 41 19.34 6.21 -9.69
CA GLN A 41 19.99 6.51 -10.97
C GLN A 41 19.32 7.66 -11.75
N GLY A 42 18.09 8.05 -11.41
CA GLY A 42 17.40 9.14 -12.08
C GLY A 42 16.11 9.57 -11.39
N TYR A 43 15.64 10.77 -11.74
CA TYR A 43 14.48 11.40 -11.11
C TYR A 43 13.17 10.65 -11.37
N GLN A 44 13.04 9.96 -12.50
CA GLN A 44 11.87 9.14 -12.80
C GLN A 44 11.75 7.94 -11.85
N THR A 45 12.86 7.32 -11.46
CA THR A 45 12.87 6.21 -10.50
C THR A 45 12.50 6.70 -9.11
N LEU A 46 13.04 7.87 -8.71
CA LEU A 46 12.66 8.51 -7.45
C LEU A 46 11.16 8.86 -7.43
N LEU A 47 10.62 9.43 -8.50
CA LEU A 47 9.21 9.77 -8.61
C LEU A 47 8.32 8.53 -8.46
N LYS A 48 8.64 7.44 -9.16
CA LYS A 48 7.93 6.14 -9.02
C LYS A 48 7.98 5.63 -7.57
N ALA A 49 9.13 5.76 -6.91
CA ALA A 49 9.29 5.36 -5.52
C ALA A 49 8.37 6.18 -4.58
N TYR A 50 8.34 7.51 -4.74
CA TYR A 50 7.46 8.38 -3.95
C TYR A 50 5.99 8.08 -4.14
N VAL A 51 5.54 7.90 -5.38
CA VAL A 51 4.15 7.52 -5.66
C VAL A 51 3.84 6.17 -5.00
N SER A 52 4.74 5.19 -5.14
CA SER A 52 4.52 3.85 -4.57
C SER A 52 4.49 3.87 -3.04
N GLU A 53 5.36 4.65 -2.41
CA GLU A 53 5.44 4.75 -0.96
C GLU A 53 4.23 5.49 -0.38
N GLY A 54 3.90 6.66 -0.94
CA GLY A 54 2.72 7.43 -0.53
C GLY A 54 1.45 6.61 -0.67
N LEU A 55 1.28 5.94 -1.82
CA LEU A 55 0.11 5.10 -2.04
C LEU A 55 0.07 3.91 -1.08
N ARG A 56 1.17 3.21 -0.81
CA ARG A 56 1.17 2.11 0.17
C ARG A 56 0.75 2.57 1.56
N ARG A 57 1.20 3.74 2.00
CA ARG A 57 0.82 4.30 3.30
C ARG A 57 -0.68 4.61 3.34
N ASP A 58 -1.19 5.25 2.30
CA ASP A 58 -2.59 5.63 2.24
C ASP A 58 -3.49 4.39 2.09
N GLU A 59 -3.08 3.40 1.30
CA GLU A 59 -3.76 2.10 1.22
C GLU A 59 -3.79 1.41 2.58
N ALA A 60 -2.69 1.40 3.33
CA ALA A 60 -2.67 0.86 4.69
C ALA A 60 -3.56 1.65 5.67
N GLN A 61 -3.78 2.94 5.42
CA GLN A 61 -4.60 3.79 6.27
C GLN A 61 -6.10 3.74 5.92
N PHE A 62 -6.43 3.62 4.64
CA PHE A 62 -7.80 3.82 4.13
C PHE A 62 -8.39 2.58 3.45
N LEU A 63 -7.57 1.67 2.93
CA LEU A 63 -8.02 0.47 2.19
C LEU A 63 -7.67 -0.86 2.86
N ASP A 64 -6.87 -0.81 3.92
CA ASP A 64 -6.70 -1.92 4.86
C ASP A 64 -7.98 -2.01 5.70
N ASP A 65 -8.63 -3.18 5.61
CA ASP A 65 -9.96 -3.40 6.13
C ASP A 65 -10.00 -2.98 7.59
N GLY A 66 -10.89 -2.06 7.97
CA GLY A 66 -11.05 -1.66 9.38
C GLY A 66 -11.28 -2.87 10.28
N VAL A 67 -11.84 -3.94 9.70
CA VAL A 67 -12.01 -5.27 10.27
C VAL A 67 -10.66 -5.93 10.61
N GLN A 68 -9.64 -5.87 9.74
CA GLN A 68 -8.31 -6.42 10.03
C GLN A 68 -7.62 -5.69 11.19
N ARG A 69 -7.75 -4.36 11.26
CA ARG A 69 -7.23 -3.58 12.40
C ARG A 69 -7.99 -3.89 13.69
N LEU A 70 -9.30 -4.06 13.62
CA LEU A 70 -10.13 -4.48 14.75
C LEU A 70 -9.74 -5.89 15.24
N VAL A 71 -9.58 -6.84 14.32
CA VAL A 71 -9.10 -8.20 14.59
C VAL A 71 -7.74 -8.17 15.29
N ALA A 72 -6.79 -7.37 14.79
CA ALA A 72 -5.47 -7.21 15.39
C ALA A 72 -5.54 -6.60 16.81
N ALA A 73 -6.36 -5.56 17.00
CA ALA A 73 -6.55 -4.94 18.32
C ALA A 73 -7.17 -5.90 19.34
N LEU A 74 -8.17 -6.69 18.94
CA LEU A 74 -8.81 -7.69 19.81
C LEU A 74 -7.85 -8.81 20.20
N ARG A 75 -7.05 -9.33 19.24
CA ARG A 75 -5.99 -10.32 19.55
C ARG A 75 -4.97 -9.75 20.54
N ALA A 76 -4.57 -8.50 20.38
CA ALA A 76 -3.63 -7.83 21.30
C ALA A 76 -4.20 -7.65 22.72
N GLN A 77 -5.53 -7.58 22.87
CA GLN A 77 -6.21 -7.56 24.16
C GLN A 77 -6.47 -8.95 24.76
N GLY A 78 -5.99 -10.02 24.11
CA GLY A 78 -6.13 -11.40 24.61
C GLY A 78 -7.49 -12.04 24.33
N VAL A 79 -8.28 -11.46 23.41
CA VAL A 79 -9.52 -12.09 22.94
C VAL A 79 -9.15 -13.36 22.16
N SER A 80 -9.84 -14.46 22.45
CA SER A 80 -9.57 -15.75 21.81
C SER A 80 -9.76 -15.67 20.29
N SER A 81 -8.79 -16.25 19.56
CA SER A 81 -8.81 -16.35 18.10
C SER A 81 -10.10 -16.98 17.58
N ASP A 82 -10.64 -17.99 18.27
CA ASP A 82 -11.87 -18.69 17.88
C ASP A 82 -13.09 -17.76 17.88
N VAL A 83 -13.15 -16.84 18.84
CA VAL A 83 -14.26 -15.87 18.96
C VAL A 83 -14.16 -14.82 17.86
N ILE A 84 -12.95 -14.36 17.56
CA ILE A 84 -12.71 -13.36 16.52
C ILE A 84 -13.01 -13.94 15.14
N GLU A 85 -12.55 -15.16 14.87
CA GLU A 85 -12.79 -15.84 13.59
C GLU A 85 -14.27 -16.13 13.37
N LYS A 86 -14.99 -16.53 14.42
CA LYS A 86 -16.45 -16.68 14.36
C LYS A 86 -17.16 -15.36 14.09
N ALA A 87 -16.76 -14.27 14.76
CA ALA A 87 -17.37 -12.95 14.56
C ALA A 87 -17.13 -12.40 13.14
N VAL A 88 -15.92 -12.56 12.59
CA VAL A 88 -15.61 -12.18 11.19
C VAL A 88 -16.43 -13.02 10.21
N TYR A 89 -16.54 -14.33 10.46
CA TYR A 89 -17.33 -15.24 9.63
C TYR A 89 -18.83 -14.90 9.62
N GLU A 90 -19.38 -14.46 10.77
CA GLU A 90 -20.78 -14.03 10.86
C GLU A 90 -21.00 -12.67 10.16
N MET A 91 -20.05 -11.73 10.29
CA MET A 91 -20.10 -10.42 9.64
C MET A 91 -20.20 -10.53 8.11
N ASP A 92 -19.37 -11.39 7.49
CA ASP A 92 -19.34 -11.60 6.03
C ASP A 92 -20.62 -12.24 5.46
N ARG A 93 -21.47 -12.84 6.31
CA ARG A 93 -22.74 -13.49 5.89
C ARG A 93 -23.98 -12.63 6.09
N THR A 94 -23.83 -11.48 6.74
CA THR A 94 -24.95 -10.58 7.07
C THR A 94 -25.05 -9.41 6.07
N HIS A 95 -24.22 -9.41 5.03
CA HIS A 95 -24.14 -8.40 3.97
C HIS A 95 -24.52 -8.99 2.61
#